data_AF-A0A936MLG4-F1
#
_entry.id   AF-A0A936MLG4-F1
#
_cell.length_a   1.000
_cell.length_b   1.000
_cell.length_c   1.000
_cell.angle_alpha   90.00
_cell.angle_beta   90.00
_cell.angle_gamma   90.00
#
_symmetry.space_group_name_H-M   'P 1'
#
loop_
_entity.id
_entity.type
_entity.pdbx_description
1 polymer ?
#
loop_
_entity_poly.entity_id
_entity_poly.type
_entity_poly.pdbx_seq_one_letter_code
_entity_poly.pdbx_strand_id
1 'polypeptide(L)'
;MRNASGESTDDGVPSGMVAHVTGGVCPAGWAPASNVEGRIVVATAEGKDVGVQVDTPLGDQEDRTHSHTYKGDVVLPAKSIAAADGANVEGAKAQTYSISGTTSAGPSGLPFVQVTACIKQ
;
A
#
# COMPACT_ATOMS: atom_id res chain seq x y z
N MET A 1 3.61 39.70 11.99
CA MET A 1 3.14 40.74 12.93
C MET A 1 3.22 40.14 14.34
N ARG A 2 3.87 40.81 15.30
CA ARG A 2 4.08 40.28 16.66
C ARG A 2 2.84 40.55 17.52
N ASN A 3 2.39 39.57 18.30
CA ASN A 3 1.39 39.82 19.34
C ASN A 3 2.03 40.53 20.55
N ALA A 4 1.19 41.15 21.39
CA ALA A 4 1.61 41.94 22.55
C ALA A 4 2.44 41.15 23.60
N SER A 5 2.48 39.81 23.50
CA SER A 5 3.30 38.90 24.31
C SER A 5 4.72 38.67 23.76
N GLY A 6 5.08 39.24 22.61
CA GLY A 6 6.37 39.00 21.96
C GLY A 6 6.47 37.66 21.23
N GLU A 7 5.40 36.86 21.23
CA GLU A 7 5.35 35.59 20.53
C GLU A 7 5.32 35.81 19.00
N SER A 8 6.26 35.15 18.34
CA SER A 8 6.30 35.05 16.88
C SER A 8 5.11 34.20 16.42
N THR A 9 4.27 34.73 15.53
CA THR A 9 3.28 33.91 14.79
C THR A 9 3.93 33.07 13.69
N ASP A 10 5.24 33.24 13.51
CA ASP A 10 6.09 32.42 12.66
C ASP A 10 6.63 31.25 13.49
N ASP A 11 6.27 30.05 13.06
CA ASP A 11 6.64 28.74 13.62
C ASP A 11 8.06 28.31 13.23
N GLY A 12 8.80 29.15 12.48
CA GLY A 12 10.16 28.89 12.03
C GLY A 12 10.24 27.87 10.91
N VAL A 13 9.11 27.48 10.33
CA VAL A 13 9.02 26.50 9.25
C VAL A 13 9.09 27.20 7.90
N PRO A 14 9.97 26.77 6.97
CA PRO A 14 10.06 27.39 5.65
C PRO A 14 8.79 27.15 4.81
N SER A 15 8.45 28.14 3.98
CA SER A 15 7.37 28.03 2.98
C SER A 15 7.60 26.81 2.07
N GLY A 16 6.51 26.11 1.76
CA GLY A 16 6.55 24.88 0.98
C GLY A 16 6.84 23.60 1.78
N MET A 17 7.17 23.69 3.07
CA MET A 17 7.29 22.49 3.91
C MET A 17 5.94 21.79 4.04
N VAL A 18 5.93 20.48 3.79
CA VAL A 18 4.77 19.62 3.98
C VAL A 18 4.93 18.83 5.27
N ALA A 19 3.89 18.81 6.10
CA ALA A 19 3.86 18.07 7.34
C ALA A 19 2.49 17.42 7.57
N HIS A 20 2.49 16.27 8.23
CA HIS A 20 1.28 15.66 8.75
C HIS A 20 0.91 16.34 10.07
N VAL A 21 -0.36 16.74 10.22
CA VAL A 21 -0.85 17.42 11.42
C VAL A 21 -1.95 16.62 12.11
N THR A 22 -2.02 16.73 13.43
CA THR A 22 -3.09 16.13 14.22
C THR A 22 -4.35 17.01 14.18
N GLY A 23 -5.52 16.42 14.41
CA GLY A 23 -6.79 17.14 14.52
C GLY A 23 -7.49 17.49 13.21
N GLY A 24 -6.93 17.09 12.05
CA GLY A 24 -7.60 17.19 10.75
C GLY A 24 -7.71 18.61 10.17
N VAL A 25 -7.17 19.61 10.84
CA VAL A 25 -7.23 21.03 10.44
C VAL A 25 -5.83 21.59 10.39
N CYS A 26 -5.50 22.30 9.30
CA CYS A 26 -4.21 22.95 9.17
C CYS A 26 -4.05 24.12 10.16
N PRO A 27 -2.89 24.25 10.83
CA PRO A 27 -2.61 25.39 11.70
C PRO A 27 -2.62 26.73 10.94
N ALA A 28 -2.67 27.83 11.67
CA ALA A 28 -2.55 29.16 11.07
C ALA A 28 -1.24 29.30 10.27
N GLY A 29 -1.33 29.85 9.05
CA GLY A 29 -0.18 29.95 8.14
C GLY A 29 0.11 28.67 7.33
N TRP A 30 -0.74 27.65 7.45
CA TRP A 30 -0.69 26.42 6.65
C TRP A 30 -1.99 26.25 5.85
N ALA A 31 -1.92 25.52 4.74
CA ALA A 31 -3.10 25.13 3.96
C ALA A 31 -3.09 23.61 3.71
N PRO A 32 -4.23 22.97 3.41
CA PRO A 32 -4.26 21.56 3.03
C PRO A 32 -3.35 21.29 1.83
N ALA A 33 -2.52 20.26 1.92
CA ALA A 33 -1.68 19.80 0.82
C ALA A 33 -2.47 18.84 -0.08
N SER A 34 -3.38 19.38 -0.90
CA SER A 34 -4.30 18.56 -1.72
C SER A 34 -3.59 17.65 -2.74
N ASN A 35 -2.35 17.97 -3.13
CA ASN A 35 -1.57 17.16 -4.05
C ASN A 35 -1.10 15.82 -3.47
N VAL A 36 -1.18 15.61 -2.14
CA VAL A 36 -0.78 14.36 -1.47
C VAL A 36 -1.95 13.57 -0.86
N GLU A 37 -3.17 14.10 -0.94
CA GLU A 37 -4.35 13.43 -0.40
C GLU A 37 -4.60 12.07 -1.09
N GLY A 38 -4.75 11.02 -0.28
CA GLY A 38 -4.90 9.66 -0.80
C GLY A 38 -3.65 9.08 -1.47
N ARG A 39 -2.47 9.70 -1.29
CA ARG A 39 -1.24 9.31 -1.98
C ARG A 39 -0.12 8.99 -1.00
N ILE A 40 0.76 8.09 -1.42
CA ILE A 40 2.04 7.85 -0.75
C ILE A 40 3.04 8.85 -1.31
N VAL A 41 3.64 9.67 -0.42
CA VAL A 41 4.65 10.65 -0.80
C VAL A 41 6.00 9.95 -0.95
N VAL A 42 6.64 10.14 -2.11
CA VAL A 42 7.99 9.64 -2.40
C VAL A 42 8.92 10.83 -2.58
N ALA A 43 10.08 10.79 -1.93
CA ALA A 43 11.09 11.82 -2.08
C ALA A 43 11.78 11.71 -3.46
N THR A 44 12.07 12.86 -4.07
CA THR A 44 12.84 12.94 -5.33
C THR A 44 14.04 13.88 -5.16
N ALA A 45 15.11 13.58 -5.89
CA ALA A 45 16.30 14.43 -5.98
C ALA A 45 16.16 15.50 -7.08
N GLU A 46 15.25 15.32 -8.04
CA GLU A 46 15.09 16.21 -9.17
C GLU A 46 13.86 17.09 -9.02
N GLY A 47 14.05 18.42 -9.14
CA GLY A 47 12.96 19.39 -8.99
C GLY A 47 11.82 19.20 -10.01
N LYS A 48 12.12 18.66 -11.19
CA LYS A 48 11.12 18.39 -12.25
C LYS A 48 10.10 17.32 -11.86
N ASP A 49 10.45 16.43 -10.93
CA ASP A 49 9.61 15.32 -10.51
C ASP A 49 8.76 15.69 -9.27
N VAL A 50 8.98 16.88 -8.69
CA VAL A 50 8.20 17.36 -7.55
C VAL A 50 6.75 17.57 -7.98
N GLY A 51 5.84 16.96 -7.24
CA GLY A 51 4.39 17.05 -7.50
C GLY A 51 3.90 16.18 -8.65
N VAL A 52 4.77 15.39 -9.29
CA VAL A 52 4.33 14.38 -10.25
C VAL A 52 3.46 13.35 -9.53
N GLN A 53 2.27 13.12 -10.10
CA GLN A 53 1.31 12.17 -9.58
C GLN A 53 1.29 10.92 -10.46
N VAL A 54 1.38 9.76 -9.81
CA VAL A 54 1.24 8.45 -10.45
C VAL A 54 -0.08 7.84 -10.00
N ASP A 55 -0.84 7.32 -10.96
CA ASP A 55 -2.12 6.62 -10.75
C ASP A 55 -3.19 7.41 -9.96
N THR A 56 -4.28 6.71 -9.68
CA THR A 56 -5.45 7.22 -8.96
C THR A 56 -5.20 7.21 -7.44
N PRO A 57 -5.45 8.34 -6.74
CA PRO A 57 -5.32 8.41 -5.29
C PRO A 57 -6.33 7.49 -4.60
N LEU A 58 -6.07 7.12 -3.35
CA LEU A 58 -7.03 6.47 -2.45
C LEU A 58 -8.11 7.47 -2.03
N GLY A 59 -9.35 7.00 -1.97
CA GLY A 59 -10.44 7.72 -1.30
C GLY A 59 -10.26 7.75 0.22
N ASP A 60 -11.08 8.57 0.87
CA ASP A 60 -11.21 8.56 2.33
C ASP A 60 -11.60 7.14 2.78
N GLN A 61 -10.80 6.59 3.70
CA GLN A 61 -10.95 5.27 4.27
C GLN A 61 -11.07 4.13 3.24
N GLU A 62 -10.49 4.30 2.03
CA GLU A 62 -10.52 3.27 0.99
C GLU A 62 -9.55 2.12 1.30
N ASP A 63 -10.09 0.91 1.50
CA ASP A 63 -9.32 -0.34 1.45
C ASP A 63 -9.40 -0.93 0.03
N ARG A 64 -8.42 -0.58 -0.81
CA ARG A 64 -8.37 -0.95 -2.22
C ARG A 64 -8.24 -2.45 -2.40
N THR A 65 -9.12 -3.03 -3.21
CA THR A 65 -9.06 -4.46 -3.50
C THR A 65 -7.85 -4.80 -4.36
N HIS A 66 -7.20 -5.92 -4.07
CA HIS A 66 -6.11 -6.47 -4.87
C HIS A 66 -6.22 -7.99 -4.99
N SER A 67 -5.38 -8.60 -5.82
CA SER A 67 -5.32 -10.05 -6.01
C SER A 67 -3.87 -10.53 -6.00
N HIS A 68 -3.66 -11.81 -5.67
CA HIS A 68 -2.35 -12.45 -5.64
C HIS A 68 -2.29 -13.58 -6.65
N THR A 69 -1.20 -13.67 -7.40
CA THR A 69 -0.88 -14.88 -8.16
C THR A 69 -0.25 -15.90 -7.24
N TYR A 70 -0.69 -17.15 -7.29
CA TYR A 70 -0.09 -18.25 -6.54
C TYR A 70 0.36 -19.37 -7.48
N LYS A 71 1.40 -20.08 -7.04
CA LYS A 71 1.90 -21.30 -7.66
C LYS A 71 2.33 -22.27 -6.57
N GLY A 72 2.16 -23.56 -6.82
CA GLY A 72 2.57 -24.61 -5.91
C GLY A 72 2.60 -25.95 -6.60
N ASP A 73 3.17 -26.94 -5.92
CA ASP A 73 3.29 -28.29 -6.42
C ASP A 73 2.76 -29.27 -5.37
N VAL A 74 1.95 -30.23 -5.82
CA VAL A 74 1.55 -31.39 -5.03
C VAL A 74 2.33 -32.58 -5.57
N VAL A 75 3.31 -33.04 -4.80
CA VAL A 75 4.08 -34.23 -5.14
C VAL A 75 3.33 -35.46 -4.64
N LEU A 76 2.88 -36.31 -5.56
CA LEU A 76 2.34 -37.63 -5.26
C LEU A 76 3.47 -38.66 -5.41
N PRO A 77 4.09 -39.13 -4.30
CA PRO A 77 5.15 -40.11 -4.38
C PRO A 77 4.61 -41.48 -4.79
N ALA A 78 5.44 -42.30 -5.42
CA ALA A 78 5.11 -43.69 -5.70
C ALA A 78 4.88 -44.47 -4.40
N LYS A 79 3.83 -45.30 -4.38
CA LYS A 79 3.54 -46.27 -3.33
C LYS A 79 3.24 -47.62 -3.98
N SER A 80 3.88 -48.66 -3.48
CA SER A 80 3.68 -50.03 -3.94
C SER A 80 2.89 -50.83 -2.91
N ILE A 81 1.93 -51.63 -3.36
CA ILE A 81 1.22 -52.60 -2.53
C ILE A 81 1.75 -53.98 -2.88
N ALA A 82 2.27 -54.71 -1.90
CA ALA A 82 2.76 -56.06 -2.10
C ALA A 82 1.63 -56.98 -2.62
N ALA A 83 1.95 -57.84 -3.59
CA ALA A 83 1.03 -58.77 -4.25
C ALA A 83 -0.07 -58.16 -5.15
N ALA A 84 -0.05 -56.85 -5.40
CA ALA A 84 -0.97 -56.16 -6.32
C ALA A 84 -0.21 -55.45 -7.46
N ASP A 85 0.63 -56.19 -8.18
CA ASP A 85 1.38 -55.69 -9.34
C ASP A 85 0.59 -55.92 -10.63
N GLY A 86 -0.17 -54.90 -11.04
CA GLY A 86 -0.99 -54.91 -12.24
C GLY A 86 -0.62 -53.79 -13.21
N ALA A 87 -0.92 -53.97 -14.50
CA ALA A 87 -0.52 -53.02 -15.55
C ALA A 87 -1.28 -51.67 -15.53
N ASN A 88 -2.32 -51.53 -14.69
CA ASN A 88 -3.07 -50.28 -14.57
C ASN A 88 -2.35 -49.33 -13.61
N VAL A 89 -1.80 -48.24 -14.16
CA VAL A 89 -1.07 -47.20 -13.43
C VAL A 89 -1.83 -45.87 -13.36
N GLU A 90 -3.10 -45.85 -13.78
CA GLU A 90 -3.89 -44.62 -13.94
C GLU A 90 -4.48 -44.11 -12.62
N GLY A 91 -4.82 -45.01 -11.69
CA GLY A 91 -5.28 -44.64 -10.35
C GLY A 91 -4.11 -44.24 -9.44
N ALA A 92 -4.02 -42.96 -9.06
CA ALA A 92 -2.97 -42.40 -8.20
C ALA A 92 -1.53 -42.49 -8.76
N LYS A 93 -1.38 -42.23 -10.07
CA LYS A 93 -0.07 -42.18 -10.73
C LYS A 93 0.88 -41.22 -10.03
N ALA A 94 2.05 -41.73 -9.64
CA ALA A 94 3.12 -40.91 -9.07
C ALA A 94 3.55 -39.82 -10.05
N GLN A 95 3.46 -38.56 -9.61
CA GLN A 95 3.87 -37.39 -10.36
C GLN A 95 3.82 -36.14 -9.48
N THR A 96 4.38 -35.05 -9.99
CA THR A 96 4.14 -33.70 -9.47
C THR A 96 2.97 -33.08 -10.21
N TYR A 97 1.96 -32.66 -9.46
CA TYR A 97 0.84 -31.87 -9.97
C TYR A 97 1.11 -30.40 -9.66
N SER A 98 1.43 -29.62 -10.69
CA SER A 98 1.57 -28.18 -10.52
C SER A 98 0.22 -27.51 -10.51
N ILE A 99 0.04 -26.60 -9.55
CA ILE A 99 -1.14 -25.75 -9.41
C ILE A 99 -0.71 -24.30 -9.57
N SER A 100 -1.54 -23.52 -10.26
CA SER A 100 -1.36 -22.07 -10.34
C SER A 100 -2.69 -21.38 -10.54
N GLY A 101 -2.75 -20.11 -10.16
CA GLY A 101 -3.95 -19.30 -10.34
C GLY A 101 -3.78 -17.91 -9.77
N THR A 102 -4.90 -17.19 -9.72
CA THR A 102 -5.02 -15.86 -9.12
C THR A 102 -6.16 -15.89 -8.13
N THR A 103 -5.98 -15.29 -6.95
CA THR A 103 -7.06 -15.15 -5.97
C THR A 103 -8.17 -14.26 -6.52
N SER A 104 -9.38 -14.38 -5.97
CA SER A 104 -10.39 -13.34 -6.16
C SER A 104 -9.88 -11.99 -5.62
N ALA A 105 -10.33 -10.89 -6.21
CA ALA A 105 -10.04 -9.57 -5.69
C ALA A 105 -10.62 -9.41 -4.27
N GLY A 106 -9.86 -8.84 -3.36
CA GLY A 106 -10.29 -8.60 -1.99
C GLY A 106 -9.54 -7.44 -1.33
N PRO A 107 -10.14 -6.81 -0.30
CA PRO A 107 -9.47 -5.79 0.50
C PRO A 107 -8.25 -6.38 1.23
N SER A 108 -7.33 -5.51 1.65
CA SER A 108 -6.18 -5.94 2.45
C SER A 108 -6.58 -6.32 3.87
N GLY A 109 -7.60 -5.68 4.44
CA GLY A 109 -7.97 -5.82 5.84
C GLY A 109 -6.87 -5.34 6.80
N LEU A 110 -5.85 -4.65 6.30
CA LEU A 110 -4.78 -4.11 7.11
C LEU A 110 -5.25 -2.82 7.80
N PRO A 111 -4.94 -2.62 9.09
CA PRO A 111 -5.24 -1.36 9.75
C PRO A 111 -4.41 -0.23 9.12
N PHE A 112 -5.06 0.90 8.85
CA PHE A 112 -4.39 2.11 8.35
C PHE A 112 -4.92 3.36 9.05
N VAL A 113 -4.13 4.43 9.00
CA VAL A 113 -4.52 5.77 9.47
C VAL A 113 -4.32 6.74 8.33
N GLN A 114 -5.31 7.60 8.09
CA GLN A 114 -5.18 8.76 7.23
C GLN A 114 -4.94 9.98 8.11
N VAL A 115 -3.86 10.70 7.84
CA VAL A 115 -3.49 11.91 8.57
C VAL A 115 -3.47 13.05 7.57
N THR A 116 -4.13 14.16 7.91
CA THR A 116 -4.14 15.36 7.08
C THR A 116 -2.73 15.89 6.90
N ALA A 117 -2.34 16.11 5.64
CA ALA A 117 -1.12 16.81 5.30
C ALA A 117 -1.41 18.28 5.03
N CYS A 118 -0.55 19.14 5.56
CA CYS A 118 -0.62 20.58 5.36
C CYS A 118 0.70 21.08 4.77
N ILE A 119 0.62 22.16 4.00
CA ILE A 119 1.75 22.87 3.41
C ILE A 119 1.85 24.29 3.97
N LYS A 120 3.05 24.64 4.44
CA LYS A 120 3.36 25.99 4.93
C LYS A 120 3.27 26.99 3.78
N GLN A 121 2.53 28.08 4.01
CA GLN A 121 2.39 29.19 3.06
C GLN A 121 3.60 30.13 3.15
#